data_AF-A0A915EU95-F1
#
_entry.id   AF-A0A915EU95-F1
#
_cell.length_a   1.000
_cell.length_b   1.000
_cell.length_c   1.000
_cell.angle_alpha   90.00
_cell.angle_beta   90.00
_cell.angle_gamma   90.00
#
_symmetry.space_group_name_H-M   'P 1'
#
loop_
_entity.id
_entity.type
_entity.pdbx_description
1 polymer ?
#
loop_
_entity_poly.entity_id
_entity_poly.type
_entity_poly.pdbx_seq_one_letter_code
_entity_poly.pdbx_strand_id
1 'polypeptide(L)'
;MANRRTAVELFRRRSDVAGSNKANISNNTESIIVAELPWGALKIVPNTGLDFGVLPAKFSASTLMLELFSVFERKINLVCNEESLDKPLNKTLRRGEDVYLDNLLRTLNGICEMCLPSVLSALIKWYESQQKVSLSESGETRDRSVKKTLAASYLFCVALIEVLPQIHFHPTDCEQPVQFIINTSFNQISYRDP
;
A
#
# COMPACT_ATOMS: atom_id res chain seq x y z
N MET A 1 17.74 -12.20 -43.91
CA MET A 1 16.29 -12.56 -43.91
C MET A 1 16.16 -14.06 -43.64
N ALA A 2 15.09 -14.44 -42.95
CA ALA A 2 14.64 -15.80 -42.60
C ALA A 2 15.09 -16.37 -41.24
N ASN A 3 14.08 -16.98 -40.62
CA ASN A 3 13.86 -17.40 -39.23
C ASN A 3 13.94 -18.94 -39.16
N ARG A 4 14.45 -19.55 -38.07
CA ARG A 4 13.81 -20.65 -37.29
C ARG A 4 14.76 -21.52 -36.43
N ARG A 5 14.28 -21.78 -35.20
CA ARG A 5 14.30 -23.02 -34.39
C ARG A 5 15.58 -23.37 -33.58
N THR A 6 15.57 -23.17 -32.25
CA THR A 6 15.08 -24.03 -31.13
C THR A 6 15.97 -25.22 -30.79
N ALA A 7 16.53 -25.21 -29.58
CA ALA A 7 16.59 -26.37 -28.69
C ALA A 7 16.82 -25.89 -27.24
N VAL A 8 15.74 -25.84 -26.46
CA VAL A 8 15.79 -25.79 -25.00
C VAL A 8 16.03 -27.24 -24.57
N GLU A 9 17.24 -27.56 -24.15
CA GLU A 9 17.59 -28.88 -23.64
C GLU A 9 17.19 -28.95 -22.15
N LEU A 10 15.91 -29.25 -21.92
CA LEU A 10 15.40 -29.75 -20.66
C LEU A 10 15.83 -31.21 -20.53
N PHE A 11 16.84 -31.49 -19.71
CA PHE A 11 16.96 -32.68 -18.83
C PHE A 11 18.43 -32.82 -18.39
N ARG A 12 18.78 -32.23 -17.24
CA ARG A 12 19.89 -32.79 -16.45
C ARG A 12 19.60 -32.63 -14.97
N ARG A 13 18.99 -33.68 -14.41
CA ARG A 13 19.12 -33.96 -12.98
C ARG A 13 20.60 -34.24 -12.71
N ARG A 14 21.22 -33.41 -11.89
CA ARG A 14 22.43 -33.78 -11.15
C ARG A 14 22.25 -33.29 -9.73
N SER A 15 22.06 -34.25 -8.84
CA SER A 15 22.17 -34.10 -7.40
C SER A 15 23.61 -33.68 -7.10
N ASP A 16 23.84 -32.39 -6.87
CA ASP A 16 25.06 -31.86 -6.30
C ASP A 16 24.70 -30.86 -5.19
N VAL A 17 25.14 -31.19 -3.98
CA VAL A 17 25.16 -30.30 -2.82
C VAL A 17 26.27 -29.27 -3.06
N ALA A 18 25.92 -28.01 -3.35
CA ALA A 18 26.66 -26.79 -2.99
C ALA A 18 26.20 -25.58 -3.82
N GLY A 19 26.05 -24.43 -3.15
CA GLY A 19 26.13 -23.11 -3.78
C GLY A 19 24.79 -22.40 -3.92
N SER A 20 24.47 -21.56 -2.94
CA SER A 20 23.46 -20.51 -3.10
C SER A 20 23.95 -19.51 -4.16
N ASN A 21 23.61 -19.76 -5.43
CA ASN A 21 23.94 -18.87 -6.54
C ASN A 21 22.97 -17.68 -6.55
N LYS A 22 23.28 -16.66 -5.74
CA LYS A 22 22.68 -15.33 -5.87
C LYS A 22 23.27 -14.64 -7.11
N ALA A 23 22.63 -14.82 -8.26
CA ALA A 23 22.92 -14.00 -9.43
C ALA A 23 22.19 -12.65 -9.30
N ASN A 24 22.90 -11.63 -8.80
CA ASN A 24 22.40 -10.26 -8.83
C ASN A 24 22.59 -9.68 -10.23
N ILE A 25 21.51 -9.56 -10.99
CA ILE A 25 21.48 -8.76 -12.23
C ILE A 25 21.03 -7.36 -11.82
N SER A 26 22.00 -6.47 -11.57
CA SER A 26 21.75 -5.04 -11.34
C SER A 26 21.62 -4.32 -12.66
N ASN A 27 20.39 -4.11 -13.12
CA ASN A 27 20.04 -3.00 -14.00
C ASN A 27 18.98 -2.16 -13.31
N ASN A 28 19.14 -0.84 -13.43
CA ASN A 28 18.28 0.19 -12.84
C ASN A 28 16.81 -0.07 -13.19
N THR A 29 15.90 0.05 -12.21
CA THR A 29 14.46 -0.32 -12.20
C THR A 29 14.17 -1.81 -11.94
N GLU A 30 13.60 -2.09 -10.77
CA GLU A 30 13.17 -3.41 -10.27
C GLU A 30 14.29 -4.47 -10.22
N SER A 31 15.02 -4.52 -9.10
CA SER A 31 15.87 -5.69 -8.82
C SER A 31 14.97 -6.92 -8.71
N ILE A 32 15.10 -7.84 -9.65
CA ILE A 32 14.35 -9.09 -9.67
C ILE A 32 15.19 -10.14 -8.93
N ILE A 33 14.61 -10.79 -7.92
CA ILE A 33 15.27 -11.91 -7.23
C ILE A 33 14.70 -13.19 -7.82
N VAL A 34 15.58 -14.01 -8.40
CA VAL A 34 15.24 -15.38 -8.81
C VAL A 34 15.53 -16.29 -7.63
N ALA A 35 14.48 -16.81 -7.00
CA ALA A 35 14.60 -17.77 -5.90
C ALA A 35 14.07 -19.14 -6.36
N GLU A 36 14.86 -20.18 -6.17
CA GLU A 36 14.42 -21.56 -6.34
C GLU A 36 13.67 -21.98 -5.07
N LEU A 37 12.39 -22.30 -5.22
CA LEU A 37 11.59 -22.82 -4.13
C LEU A 37 12.01 -24.27 -3.83
N PRO A 38 11.80 -24.78 -2.60
CA PRO A 38 12.17 -26.15 -2.20
C PRO A 38 11.50 -27.26 -3.05
N TRP A 39 10.51 -26.91 -3.86
CA TRP A 39 9.82 -27.78 -4.81
C TRP A 39 10.40 -27.71 -6.24
N GLY A 40 11.55 -27.04 -6.44
CA GLY A 40 12.24 -26.91 -7.73
C GLY A 40 11.62 -25.89 -8.71
N ALA A 41 10.66 -25.09 -8.26
CA ALA A 41 10.06 -24.05 -9.08
C ALA A 41 10.84 -22.73 -8.91
N LEU A 42 11.42 -22.23 -9.99
CA LEU A 42 11.99 -20.89 -10.05
C LEU A 42 10.85 -19.88 -9.99
N LYS A 43 10.81 -19.08 -8.92
CA LYS A 43 9.85 -17.97 -8.81
C LYS A 43 10.60 -16.66 -8.91
N ILE A 44 10.22 -15.87 -9.90
CA ILE A 44 10.62 -14.47 -10.05
C ILE A 44 9.84 -13.70 -8.99
N VAL A 45 10.53 -13.22 -7.97
CA VAL A 45 9.93 -12.38 -6.94
C VAL A 45 10.44 -10.96 -7.17
N PRO A 46 9.57 -9.97 -7.42
CA PRO A 46 10.00 -8.58 -7.45
C PRO A 46 10.64 -8.25 -6.10
N ASN A 47 11.77 -7.54 -6.08
CA ASN A 47 12.34 -7.04 -4.83
C ASN A 47 11.41 -5.95 -4.28
N THR A 48 10.37 -6.38 -3.59
CA THR A 48 9.71 -5.60 -2.57
C THR A 48 10.80 -5.18 -1.60
N GLY A 49 10.92 -3.89 -1.25
CA GLY A 49 11.94 -3.37 -0.31
C GLY A 49 11.79 -3.87 1.13
N LEU A 50 11.47 -5.15 1.29
CA LEU A 50 11.19 -5.88 2.51
C LEU A 50 12.45 -6.59 2.95
N ASP A 51 12.77 -6.45 4.23
CA ASP A 51 13.87 -7.16 4.86
C ASP A 51 13.38 -8.55 5.31
N PHE A 52 13.88 -9.60 4.66
CA PHE A 52 13.57 -10.99 4.99
C PHE A 52 14.29 -11.51 6.26
N GLY A 53 15.20 -10.71 6.85
CA GLY A 53 15.89 -11.03 8.10
C GLY A 53 15.09 -10.67 9.36
N VAL A 54 13.90 -10.06 9.21
CA VAL A 54 13.06 -9.65 10.35
C VAL A 54 12.14 -10.77 10.85
N LEU A 55 11.61 -10.58 12.06
CA LEU A 55 10.64 -11.49 12.66
C LEU A 55 9.40 -11.65 11.74
N PRO A 56 8.86 -12.88 11.56
CA PRO A 56 7.73 -13.12 10.64
C PRO A 56 6.50 -12.24 10.90
N ALA A 57 6.21 -11.90 12.16
CA ALA A 57 5.12 -11.00 12.52
C ALA A 57 5.35 -9.57 11.98
N LYS A 58 6.57 -9.04 12.15
CA LYS A 58 6.96 -7.73 11.62
C LYS A 58 6.94 -7.75 10.08
N PHE A 59 7.48 -8.80 9.47
CA PHE A 59 7.45 -8.97 8.03
C PHE A 59 6.02 -8.94 7.49
N SER A 60 5.11 -9.68 8.12
CA SER A 60 3.71 -9.77 7.70
C SER A 60 2.99 -8.42 7.81
N ALA A 61 3.16 -7.72 8.94
CA ALA A 61 2.56 -6.39 9.13
C ALA A 61 3.13 -5.35 8.16
N SER A 62 4.45 -5.34 7.94
CA SER A 62 5.10 -4.44 6.98
C SER A 62 4.65 -4.70 5.54
N THR A 63 4.54 -5.98 5.16
CA THR A 63 4.05 -6.37 3.83
C THR A 63 2.61 -5.94 3.63
N LEU A 64 1.74 -6.16 4.62
CA LEU A 64 0.34 -5.76 4.56
C LEU A 64 0.19 -4.24 4.39
N MET A 65 0.93 -3.46 5.17
CA MET A 65 0.90 -2.00 5.08
C MET A 65 1.38 -1.49 3.71
N LEU A 66 2.43 -2.10 3.16
CA LEU A 66 2.95 -1.74 1.84
C LEU A 66 1.93 -2.04 0.73
N GLU A 67 1.32 -3.23 0.77
CA GLU A 67 0.25 -3.63 -0.16
C GLU A 67 -0.96 -2.69 -0.05
N LEU A 68 -1.38 -2.35 1.17
CA LEU A 68 -2.49 -1.42 1.40
C LEU A 68 -2.22 -0.05 0.79
N PHE A 69 -1.04 0.52 1.01
CA PHE A 69 -0.70 1.82 0.43
C PHE A 69 -0.58 1.76 -1.09
N SER A 70 -0.07 0.66 -1.66
CA SER A 70 -0.07 0.46 -3.11
C SER A 70 -1.49 0.46 -3.69
N VAL A 71 -2.44 -0.21 -3.02
CA VAL A 71 -3.86 -0.19 -3.42
C VAL A 71 -4.43 1.22 -3.31
N PHE A 72 -4.13 1.95 -2.24
CA PHE A 72 -4.60 3.32 -2.07
C PHE A 72 -4.08 4.25 -3.16
N GLU A 73 -2.80 4.18 -3.48
CA GLU A 73 -2.22 4.98 -4.57
C GLU A 73 -2.84 4.66 -5.92
N ARG A 74 -3.06 3.36 -6.22
CA ARG A 74 -3.76 2.96 -7.45
C ARG A 74 -5.18 3.52 -7.50
N LYS A 75 -5.94 3.44 -6.42
CA LYS A 75 -7.30 4.00 -6.35
C LYS A 75 -7.33 5.51 -6.48
N ILE A 76 -6.39 6.22 -5.83
CA ILE A 76 -6.24 7.67 -5.98
C ILE A 76 -5.95 8.03 -7.44
N ASN A 77 -5.02 7.32 -8.08
CA ASN A 77 -4.68 7.55 -9.49
C ASN A 77 -5.87 7.29 -10.43
N LEU A 78 -6.67 6.24 -10.19
CA LEU A 78 -7.89 5.97 -10.95
C LEU A 78 -8.88 7.16 -10.86
N VAL A 79 -9.17 7.61 -9.64
CA VAL A 79 -10.09 8.75 -9.40
C VAL A 79 -9.59 10.05 -10.03
N CYS A 80 -8.28 10.23 -10.04
CA CYS A 80 -7.57 11.41 -10.51
C CYS A 80 -7.41 11.44 -12.04
N ASN A 81 -7.29 10.28 -12.69
CA ASN A 81 -6.89 10.16 -14.10
C ASN A 81 -7.97 9.64 -15.02
N GLU A 82 -8.80 8.71 -14.56
CA GLU A 82 -9.76 8.02 -15.43
C GLU A 82 -11.19 8.53 -15.23
N GLU A 83 -11.46 9.19 -14.10
CA GLU A 83 -12.82 9.56 -13.73
C GLU A 83 -13.09 11.07 -13.88
N SER A 84 -14.25 11.40 -14.48
CA SER A 84 -14.72 12.78 -14.59
C SER A 84 -14.77 13.45 -13.22
N LEU A 85 -14.36 14.72 -13.16
CA LEU A 85 -14.29 15.48 -11.90
C LEU A 85 -15.66 15.58 -11.19
N ASP A 86 -16.76 15.43 -11.93
CA ASP A 86 -18.14 15.50 -11.42
C ASP A 86 -18.66 14.21 -10.76
N LYS A 87 -17.97 13.08 -10.93
CA LYS A 87 -18.44 11.80 -10.38
C LYS A 87 -18.12 11.73 -8.87
N PRO A 88 -19.12 11.47 -8.01
CA PRO A 88 -18.90 11.47 -6.57
C PRO A 88 -18.01 10.29 -6.14
N LEU A 89 -17.02 10.57 -5.31
CA LEU A 89 -16.07 9.58 -4.79
C LEU A 89 -16.74 8.39 -4.09
N ASN A 90 -17.89 8.63 -3.47
CA ASN A 90 -18.68 7.61 -2.81
C ASN A 90 -19.34 6.63 -3.80
N LYS A 91 -19.15 6.76 -5.11
CA LYS A 91 -19.51 5.72 -6.09
C LYS A 91 -18.32 4.87 -6.50
N THR A 92 -17.11 5.40 -6.44
CA THR A 92 -15.89 4.79 -7.00
C THR A 92 -15.01 4.16 -5.92
N LEU A 93 -15.05 4.71 -4.71
CA LEU A 93 -14.29 4.22 -3.56
C LEU A 93 -15.18 3.43 -2.59
N ARG A 94 -16.32 2.90 -3.06
CA ARG A 94 -17.28 2.21 -2.19
C ARG A 94 -16.64 1.02 -1.48
N ARG A 95 -16.83 0.97 -0.16
CA ARG A 95 -16.57 -0.22 0.67
C ARG A 95 -17.44 -1.38 0.15
N GLY A 96 -16.86 -2.56 -0.08
CA GLY A 96 -17.59 -3.71 -0.64
C GLY A 96 -17.49 -3.92 -2.15
N GLU A 97 -16.94 -2.97 -2.92
CA GLU A 97 -16.74 -3.15 -4.37
C GLU A 97 -15.43 -3.89 -4.69
N ASP A 98 -14.40 -3.67 -3.87
CA ASP A 98 -13.07 -4.23 -4.02
C ASP A 98 -12.79 -5.26 -2.93
N VAL A 99 -13.11 -6.52 -3.23
CA VAL A 99 -12.91 -7.66 -2.33
C VAL A 99 -11.46 -7.77 -1.85
N TYR A 100 -10.49 -7.38 -2.69
CA TYR A 100 -9.08 -7.42 -2.30
C TYR A 100 -8.77 -6.37 -1.24
N LEU A 101 -9.21 -5.12 -1.45
CA LEU A 101 -9.04 -4.08 -0.45
C LEU A 101 -9.76 -4.44 0.87
N ASP A 102 -10.99 -4.95 0.80
CA ASP A 102 -11.74 -5.33 2.00
C ASP A 102 -11.02 -6.44 2.79
N ASN A 103 -10.39 -7.39 2.11
CA ASN A 103 -9.58 -8.42 2.76
C ASN A 103 -8.31 -7.85 3.40
N LEU A 104 -7.64 -6.89 2.75
CA LEU A 104 -6.50 -6.20 3.34
C LEU A 104 -6.91 -5.44 4.60
N LEU A 105 -8.03 -4.71 4.55
CA LEU A 105 -8.58 -3.96 5.69
C LEU A 105 -8.99 -4.88 6.84
N ARG A 106 -9.62 -6.02 6.55
CA ARG A 106 -9.96 -7.02 7.58
C ARG A 106 -8.72 -7.62 8.22
N THR A 107 -7.68 -7.90 7.44
CA THR A 107 -6.41 -8.40 7.95
C THR A 107 -5.71 -7.33 8.79
N LEU A 108 -5.79 -6.06 8.38
CA LEU A 108 -5.23 -4.92 9.09
C LEU A 108 -5.89 -4.76 10.47
N ASN A 109 -7.21 -4.87 10.54
CA ASN A 109 -7.96 -4.82 11.78
C ASN A 109 -7.43 -5.85 12.81
N GLY A 110 -7.17 -7.09 12.40
CA GLY A 110 -6.61 -8.11 13.30
C GLY A 110 -5.16 -7.83 13.73
N ILE A 111 -4.33 -7.31 12.82
CA ILE A 111 -2.94 -6.96 13.16
C ILE A 111 -2.87 -5.75 14.11
N CYS A 112 -3.85 -4.83 14.02
CA CYS A 112 -3.93 -3.67 14.90
C CYS A 112 -4.10 -4.02 16.38
N GLU A 113 -4.64 -5.18 16.72
CA GLU A 113 -4.65 -5.65 18.13
C GLU A 113 -3.25 -5.64 18.75
N MET A 114 -2.22 -5.90 17.95
CA MET A 114 -0.84 -6.03 18.43
C MET A 114 0.05 -4.81 18.13
N CYS A 115 -0.28 -4.00 17.13
CA CYS A 115 0.59 -2.88 16.72
C CYS A 115 -0.16 -1.65 16.22
N LEU A 116 -1.34 -1.36 16.77
CA LEU A 116 -2.14 -0.17 16.41
C LEU A 116 -1.34 1.15 16.43
N PRO A 117 -0.52 1.48 17.45
CA PRO A 117 0.18 2.77 17.50
C PRO A 117 1.11 2.97 16.29
N SER A 118 1.77 1.90 15.84
CA SER A 118 2.66 1.91 14.68
C SER A 118 1.88 2.06 13.37
N VAL A 119 0.79 1.31 13.22
CA VAL A 119 -0.10 1.39 12.05
C VAL A 119 -0.70 2.78 11.93
N LEU A 120 -1.21 3.33 13.03
CA LEU A 120 -1.84 4.65 13.06
C LEU A 120 -0.84 5.76 12.73
N SER A 121 0.38 5.68 13.28
CA SER A 121 1.47 6.59 12.95
C SER A 121 1.83 6.54 11.46
N ALA A 122 1.84 5.35 10.85
CA ALA A 122 2.12 5.19 9.43
C ALA A 122 0.97 5.72 8.55
N LEU A 123 -0.28 5.47 8.92
CA LEU A 123 -1.46 6.01 8.23
C LEU A 123 -1.48 7.54 8.28
N ILE A 124 -1.20 8.14 9.44
CA ILE A 124 -1.11 9.60 9.61
C ILE A 124 0.00 10.17 8.71
N LYS A 125 1.21 9.59 8.75
CA LYS A 125 2.33 10.04 7.89
C LYS A 125 2.00 9.94 6.40
N TRP A 126 1.36 8.86 5.98
CA TRP A 126 0.91 8.71 4.60
C TRP A 126 -0.11 9.80 4.25
N TYR A 127 -1.09 10.04 5.11
CA TYR A 127 -2.11 11.06 4.91
C TYR A 127 -1.52 12.47 4.78
N GLU A 128 -0.63 12.86 5.69
CA GLU A 128 0.08 14.15 5.63
C GLU A 128 0.90 14.30 4.34
N SER A 129 1.53 13.22 3.88
CA SER A 129 2.26 13.21 2.61
C SER A 129 1.32 13.50 1.43
N GLN A 130 0.09 12.96 1.43
CA GLN A 130 -0.89 13.25 0.39
C GLN A 130 -1.37 14.72 0.43
N GLN A 131 -1.53 15.31 1.63
CA GLN A 131 -1.91 16.72 1.78
C GLN A 131 -0.84 17.67 1.22
N LYS A 132 0.44 17.42 1.50
CA LYS A 132 1.57 18.26 1.05
C LYS A 132 1.69 18.32 -0.47
N VAL A 133 1.45 17.21 -1.16
CA VAL A 133 1.53 17.13 -2.64
C VAL A 133 0.50 18.05 -3.31
N SER A 134 -0.62 18.37 -2.65
CA SER A 134 -1.66 19.22 -3.23
C SER A 134 -1.35 20.72 -3.23
N LEU A 135 -0.44 21.18 -2.36
CA LEU A 135 -0.06 22.59 -2.22
C LEU A 135 0.93 23.06 -3.28
N SER A 136 1.55 22.14 -4.02
CA SER A 136 2.59 22.42 -5.01
C SER A 136 2.07 22.64 -6.44
N GLU A 137 0.77 22.44 -6.70
CA GLU A 137 0.20 22.44 -8.05
C GLU A 137 -0.68 23.70 -8.32
N SER A 138 -0.52 24.34 -9.48
CA SER A 138 -1.22 25.58 -9.88
C SER A 138 -1.95 25.43 -11.23
N GLY A 139 -3.16 25.98 -11.35
CA GLY A 139 -3.99 25.95 -12.58
C GLY A 139 -5.03 24.81 -12.63
N GLU A 140 -5.31 24.25 -13.82
CA GLU A 140 -6.17 23.06 -14.04
C GLU A 140 -5.74 21.83 -13.22
N THR A 141 -4.47 21.80 -12.79
CA THR A 141 -3.93 20.80 -11.86
C THR A 141 -4.52 20.93 -10.45
N ARG A 142 -5.09 22.08 -10.09
CA ARG A 142 -5.65 22.33 -8.76
C ARG A 142 -6.93 21.56 -8.50
N ASP A 143 -7.83 21.44 -9.47
CA ASP A 143 -9.07 20.68 -9.27
C ASP A 143 -8.78 19.19 -9.15
N ARG A 144 -7.78 18.73 -9.92
CA ARG A 144 -7.23 17.38 -9.83
C ARG A 144 -6.53 17.13 -8.49
N SER A 145 -5.74 18.08 -8.00
CA SER A 145 -5.06 17.98 -6.71
C SER A 145 -6.04 18.02 -5.54
N VAL A 146 -7.09 18.85 -5.61
CA VAL A 146 -8.18 18.87 -4.63
C VAL A 146 -8.93 17.52 -4.64
N LYS A 147 -9.25 16.97 -5.81
CA LYS A 147 -9.90 15.66 -5.91
C LYS A 147 -9.01 14.53 -5.38
N LYS A 148 -7.70 14.59 -5.64
CA LYS A 148 -6.69 13.68 -5.09
C LYS A 148 -6.68 13.72 -3.56
N THR A 149 -6.64 14.93 -2.99
CA THR A 149 -6.69 15.15 -1.54
C THR A 149 -7.98 14.59 -0.94
N LEU A 150 -9.12 14.83 -1.59
CA LEU A 150 -10.41 14.32 -1.13
C LEU A 150 -10.48 12.78 -1.19
N ALA A 151 -9.93 12.16 -2.24
CA ALA A 151 -9.82 10.71 -2.36
C ALA A 151 -8.90 10.11 -1.28
N ALA A 152 -7.78 10.78 -0.99
CA ALA A 152 -6.88 10.39 0.09
C ALA A 152 -7.55 10.49 1.47
N SER A 153 -8.27 11.59 1.74
CA SER A 153 -9.08 11.73 2.96
C SER A 153 -10.14 10.65 3.07
N TYR A 154 -10.82 10.32 1.97
CA TYR A 154 -11.80 9.23 1.96
C TYR A 154 -11.17 7.88 2.33
N LEU A 155 -10.06 7.51 1.67
CA LEU A 155 -9.36 6.24 1.95
C LEU A 155 -8.77 6.20 3.37
N PHE A 156 -8.26 7.33 3.85
CA PHE A 156 -7.82 7.45 5.24
C PHE A 156 -8.96 7.19 6.21
N CYS A 157 -10.13 7.79 6.00
CA CYS A 157 -11.33 7.52 6.81
C CYS A 157 -11.75 6.04 6.75
N VAL A 158 -11.70 5.41 5.57
CA VAL A 158 -12.00 3.97 5.43
C VAL A 158 -11.04 3.13 6.26
N ALA A 159 -9.73 3.42 6.21
CA ALA A 159 -8.75 2.73 7.05
C ALA A 159 -9.00 2.98 8.55
N LEU A 160 -9.29 4.23 8.94
CA LEU A 160 -9.57 4.60 10.33
C LEU A 160 -10.77 3.86 10.90
N ILE A 161 -11.87 3.73 10.15
CA ILE A 161 -13.06 2.97 10.57
C ILE A 161 -12.69 1.53 10.95
N GLU A 162 -11.72 0.94 10.27
CA GLU A 162 -11.29 -0.43 10.51
C GLU A 162 -10.29 -0.54 11.67
N VAL A 163 -9.40 0.42 11.87
CA VAL A 163 -8.34 0.31 12.89
C VAL A 163 -8.71 0.91 14.24
N LEU A 164 -9.55 1.96 14.28
CA LEU A 164 -9.94 2.63 15.53
C LEU A 164 -10.70 1.74 16.54
N PRO A 165 -11.50 0.73 16.13
CA PRO A 165 -12.10 -0.21 17.07
C PRO A 165 -11.07 -0.88 18.00
N GLN A 166 -9.82 -1.00 17.56
CA GLN A 166 -8.74 -1.64 18.31
C GLN A 166 -8.07 -0.74 19.37
N ILE A 167 -8.51 0.51 19.54
CA ILE A 167 -7.93 1.46 20.53
C ILE A 167 -7.96 0.89 21.95
N HIS A 168 -8.96 0.09 22.30
CA HIS A 168 -9.08 -0.50 23.64
C HIS A 168 -7.89 -1.39 24.05
N PHE A 169 -7.10 -1.88 23.08
CA PHE A 169 -5.89 -2.65 23.33
C PHE A 169 -4.67 -1.77 23.62
N HIS A 170 -4.73 -0.47 23.30
CA HIS A 170 -3.62 0.49 23.39
C HIS A 170 -4.05 1.85 23.98
N PRO A 171 -4.67 1.90 25.18
CA PRO A 171 -5.32 3.10 25.69
C PRO A 171 -4.36 4.26 25.98
N THR A 172 -3.10 4.00 26.36
CA THR A 172 -2.10 5.03 26.68
C THR A 172 -1.33 5.52 25.45
N ASP A 173 -1.04 4.62 24.52
CA ASP A 173 -0.09 4.90 23.43
C ASP A 173 -0.76 5.56 22.22
N CYS A 174 -2.10 5.59 22.19
CA CYS A 174 -2.89 6.15 21.10
C CYS A 174 -3.40 7.58 21.34
N GLU A 175 -3.16 8.18 22.51
CA GLU A 175 -3.70 9.51 22.85
C GLU A 175 -3.28 10.59 21.83
N GLN A 176 -1.97 10.67 21.53
CA GLN A 176 -1.44 11.66 20.58
C GLN A 176 -1.98 11.46 19.14
N PRO A 177 -1.93 10.25 18.55
CA PRO A 177 -2.56 9.99 17.26
C PRO A 177 -4.06 10.32 17.21
N VAL A 178 -4.81 9.99 18.26
CA VAL A 178 -6.26 10.27 18.32
C VAL A 178 -6.51 11.78 18.35
N GLN A 179 -5.77 12.52 19.17
CA GLN A 179 -5.86 13.99 19.20
C GLN A 179 -5.55 14.60 17.83
N PHE A 180 -4.54 14.07 17.12
CA PHE A 180 -4.23 14.51 15.76
C PHE A 180 -5.40 14.30 14.78
N ILE A 181 -6.03 13.12 14.82
CA ILE A 181 -7.17 12.79 13.96
C ILE A 181 -8.35 13.72 14.25
N ILE A 182 -8.62 13.98 15.53
CA ILE A 182 -9.68 14.89 15.96
C ILE A 182 -9.42 16.31 15.43
N ASN A 183 -8.22 16.85 15.69
CA ASN A 183 -7.87 18.20 15.28
C ASN A 183 -7.91 18.36 13.75
N THR A 184 -7.41 17.36 13.01
CA THR A 184 -7.46 17.32 11.56
C THR A 184 -8.90 17.30 11.04
N SER A 185 -9.77 16.49 11.65
CA SER A 185 -11.19 16.40 11.28
C SER A 185 -11.89 17.75 11.45
N PHE A 186 -11.63 18.46 12.55
CA PHE A 186 -12.17 19.80 12.77
C PHE A 186 -11.64 20.84 11.77
N ASN A 187 -10.35 20.79 11.44
CA ASN A 187 -9.79 21.70 10.44
C ASN A 187 -10.39 21.48 9.04
N GLN A 188 -10.72 20.24 8.69
CA GLN A 188 -11.37 19.93 7.42
C GLN A 188 -12.86 20.27 7.37
N ILE A 189 -13.53 20.35 8.53
CA ILE A 189 -14.95 20.69 8.64
C ILE A 189 -15.20 22.20 8.76
N SER A 190 -14.13 23.02 8.83
CA SER A 190 -14.24 24.47 8.93
C SER A 190 -15.14 25.01 7.80
N TYR A 191 -16.31 25.50 8.22
CA TYR A 191 -17.36 26.04 7.38
C TYR A 191 -16.75 27.05 6.39
N ARG A 192 -16.92 26.80 5.09
CA ARG A 192 -16.99 27.92 4.14
C ARG A 192 -18.39 28.49 4.30
N ASP A 193 -18.51 29.65 4.96
CA ASP A 193 -19.73 30.44 4.92
C ASP A 193 -20.15 30.66 3.45
N PRO A 194 -21.48 30.70 3.17
CA PRO A 194 -22.03 30.80 1.81
C PRO A 194 -21.68 32.08 1.07
#